data_AF-A0A1G2GV52-F1
#
_entry.id   AF-A0A1G2GV52-F1
#
_cell.length_a   1.000
_cell.length_b   1.000
_cell.length_c   1.000
_cell.angle_alpha   90.00
_cell.angle_beta   90.00
_cell.angle_gamma   90.00
#
_symmetry.space_group_name_H-M   'P 1'
#
loop_
_entity.id
_entity.type
_entity.pdbx_description
1 polymer ?
#
loop_
_entity_poly.entity_id
_entity_poly.type
_entity_poly.pdbx_seq_one_letter_code
_entity_poly.pdbx_strand_id
1 'polypeptide(L)' 'MDMSALTINLPKKDREHLEHLALQYGLSLPEFSRKVLSELSSNIPEESFDDYEHPDRLKASYRRALKDWKVGHISSKL' A
#
# COMPACT_ATOMS: atom_id res chain seq x y z
N MET A 1 -8.34 -5.80 21.60
CA MET A 1 -7.87 -5.15 20.37
C MET A 1 -6.79 -4.18 20.79
N ASP A 2 -5.53 -4.48 20.51
CA ASP A 2 -4.41 -3.60 20.90
C ASP A 2 -4.53 -2.27 20.18
N MET A 3 -4.62 -1.18 20.94
CA MET A 3 -4.52 0.18 20.41
C MET A 3 -3.04 0.50 20.17
N SER A 4 -2.48 -0.03 19.08
CA SER A 4 -1.16 0.38 18.60
C SER A 4 -1.23 1.85 18.15
N ALA A 5 -0.62 2.74 18.92
CA ALA A 5 -0.49 4.15 18.58
C ALA A 5 0.70 4.35 17.62
N LEU A 6 0.43 4.83 16.41
CA LEU A 6 1.45 5.21 15.44
C LEU A 6 1.68 6.73 15.50
N THR A 7 2.86 7.15 15.90
CA THR A 7 3.24 8.57 15.89
C THR A 7 3.95 8.88 14.57
N ILE A 8 3.33 9.72 13.74
CA ILE A 8 3.91 10.19 12.48
C ILE A 8 4.35 11.65 12.65
N ASN A 9 5.64 11.90 12.49
CA ASN A 9 6.17 13.26 12.50
C ASN A 9 6.04 13.86 11.10
N LEU A 10 5.28 14.93 10.99
CA LEU A 10 5.04 15.65 9.74
C LEU A 10 5.56 17.10 9.85
N PRO A 11 6.07 17.68 8.75
CA PRO A 11 6.30 19.11 8.67
C PRO A 11 5.00 19.87 8.98
N LYS A 12 5.11 21.00 9.68
CA LYS A 12 3.95 21.79 10.13
C LYS A 12 2.97 22.10 8.98
N LYS A 13 3.49 22.48 7.82
CA LYS A 13 2.70 22.83 6.63
C LYS A 13 1.85 21.66 6.13
N ASP A 14 2.42 20.46 6.13
CA ASP A 14 1.74 19.25 5.63
C ASP A 14 0.65 18.82 6.62
N ARG A 15 0.92 18.95 7.93
CA ARG A 15 -0.08 18.69 8.97
C ARG A 15 -1.28 19.64 8.85
N GLU A 16 -1.03 20.95 8.72
CA GLU A 16 -2.10 21.95 8.57
C GLU A 16 -2.93 21.71 7.30
N HIS A 17 -2.29 21.32 6.21
CA HIS A 17 -2.98 20.96 4.98
C HIS A 17 -3.89 19.73 5.17
N LEU A 18 -3.40 18.69 5.84
CA LEU A 18 -4.17 17.48 6.14
C LEU A 18 -5.32 17.74 7.11
N GLU A 19 -5.13 18.60 8.12
CA GLU A 19 -6.20 19.03 9.02
C GLU A 19 -7.31 19.75 8.24
N HIS A 20 -6.94 20.66 7.33
CA HIS A 20 -7.92 21.35 6.51
C HIS A 20 -8.69 20.38 5.59
N LEU A 21 -7.99 19.43 4.96
CA LEU A 21 -8.62 18.38 4.17
C LEU A 21 -9.59 17.54 5.01
N ALA A 22 -9.16 17.07 6.18
CA ALA A 22 -10.02 16.28 7.08
C ALA A 22 -11.31 17.03 7.42
N LEU A 23 -11.20 18.32 7.73
CA LEU A 23 -12.36 19.18 8.01
C LEU A 23 -13.30 19.36 6.81
N GLN A 24 -12.78 19.43 5.58
CA GLN A 24 -13.63 19.47 4.36
C GLN A 24 -14.50 18.22 4.22
N TYR A 25 -14.02 17.07 4.71
CA TYR A 25 -14.78 15.82 4.75
C TYR A 25 -15.60 15.63 6.03
N GLY A 26 -15.61 16.62 6.94
CA GLY A 26 -16.33 16.54 8.22
C GLY A 26 -15.74 15.53 9.21
N LEU A 27 -14.44 15.24 9.09
CA LEU A 27 -13.72 14.26 9.90
C LEU A 27 -12.64 14.94 10.76
N SER A 28 -12.32 14.33 11.90
CA SER A 28 -11.09 14.68 12.61
C SER A 28 -9.86 14.15 11.86
N LEU A 29 -8.70 14.76 12.06
CA LEU A 29 -7.45 14.30 11.44
C LEU A 29 -7.16 12.80 11.71
N PRO A 30 -7.30 12.27 12.95
CA PRO A 30 -7.08 10.85 13.19
C PRO A 30 -8.06 9.93 12.44
N GLU A 31 -9.33 10.31 12.33
CA GLU A 31 -10.33 9.52 11.60
C GLU A 31 -10.07 9.52 10.10
N PHE A 32 -9.75 10.69 9.55
CA PHE A 32 -9.38 10.85 8.16
C PHE A 32 -8.13 10.02 7.83
N SER A 33 -7.08 10.13 8.65
CA SER A 33 -5.86 9.34 8.48
C SER A 33 -6.13 7.84 8.55
N ARG A 34 -6.99 7.36 9.48
CA ARG A 34 -7.36 5.94 9.55
C ARG A 34 -8.06 5.46 8.29
N LYS A 35 -9.02 6.22 7.76
CA LYS A 35 -9.72 5.87 6.52
C LYS A 35 -8.75 5.78 5.34
N VAL A 36 -7.92 6.81 5.15
CA VAL A 36 -6.95 6.85 4.06
C VAL A 36 -5.95 5.69 4.17
N LEU A 37 -5.39 5.44 5.35
CA LEU A 37 -4.44 4.34 5.55
C LEU A 37 -5.08 2.97 5.33
N SER A 38 -6.32 2.77 5.77
CA SER A 38 -7.07 1.52 5.55
C SER A 38 -7.37 1.28 4.07
N GLU A 39 -7.68 2.34 3.32
CA GLU A 39 -7.95 2.25 1.89
C GLU A 39 -6.65 2.00 1.12
N LEU A 40 -5.57 2.69 1.46
CA LEU A 40 -4.24 2.43 0.90
C LEU A 40 -3.78 1.00 1.21
N SER A 41 -3.96 0.50 2.43
CA SER A 41 -3.57 -0.88 2.78
C SER A 41 -4.39 -1.92 2.02
N SER A 42 -5.65 -1.64 1.67
CA SER A 42 -6.44 -2.56 0.83
C SER A 42 -5.98 -2.61 -0.63
N ASN A 43 -5.30 -1.56 -1.10
CA ASN A 43 -4.79 -1.45 -2.47
C ASN A 43 -3.34 -1.89 -2.60
N ILE A 44 -2.59 -1.90 -1.51
CA ILE A 44 -1.26 -2.51 -1.45
C ILE A 44 -1.50 -4.01 -1.31
N PRO A 45 -1.15 -4.84 -2.31
CA PRO A 45 -1.18 -6.27 -2.10
C PRO A 45 -0.28 -6.55 -0.90
N GLU A 46 -0.84 -7.19 0.15
CA GLU A 46 0.00 -7.73 1.20
C GLU A 46 1.06 -8.57 0.49
N GLU A 47 2.34 -8.25 0.67
CA GLU A 47 3.43 -9.13 0.24
C GLU A 47 3.28 -10.41 1.05
N SER A 48 2.46 -11.33 0.52
CA SER A 48 2.25 -12.63 1.11
C SER A 48 3.50 -13.44 0.82
N PHE A 49 4.10 -13.97 1.88
CA PHE A 49 5.17 -14.94 1.75
C PHE A 49 4.69 -16.26 1.11
N ASP A 50 3.39 -16.43 0.80
CA ASP A 50 2.84 -17.59 0.07
C ASP A 50 3.64 -17.94 -1.19
N ASP A 51 4.07 -16.92 -1.95
CA ASP A 51 4.85 -17.14 -3.16
C ASP A 51 6.24 -17.73 -2.85
N TYR A 52 6.77 -17.47 -1.64
CA TYR A 52 8.00 -18.07 -1.14
C TYR A 52 7.78 -19.43 -0.46
N GLU A 53 6.56 -19.72 0.03
CA GLU A 53 6.18 -21.03 0.57
C GLU A 53 5.95 -22.08 -0.54
N HIS A 54 5.68 -21.63 -1.77
CA HIS A 54 5.43 -22.49 -2.93
C HIS A 54 6.44 -22.26 -4.06
N PRO A 55 7.64 -22.88 -4.00
CA PRO A 55 8.75 -22.61 -4.93
C PRO A 55 8.39 -22.85 -6.41
N ASP A 56 7.42 -23.72 -6.68
CA ASP A 56 6.95 -24.00 -8.03
C ASP A 56 6.15 -22.83 -8.65
N ARG A 57 5.38 -22.09 -7.84
CA ARG A 57 4.63 -20.91 -8.28
C ARG A 57 5.56 -19.74 -8.55
N LEU A 58 6.55 -19.53 -7.68
CA LEU A 58 7.60 -18.52 -7.88
C LEU A 58 8.38 -18.77 -9.17
N LYS A 59 8.75 -20.03 -9.44
CA LYS A 59 9.47 -20.43 -10.66
C LYS A 59 8.63 -20.20 -11.91
N ALA A 60 7.32 -20.42 -11.84
CA ALA A 60 6.40 -20.14 -12.95
C ALA A 60 6.25 -18.63 -13.21
N SER A 61 6.09 -17.82 -12.15
CA SER A 61 6.05 -16.36 -12.23
C SER A 61 7.33 -15.78 -12.82
N TYR A 62 8.50 -16.24 -12.33
CA TYR A 62 9.80 -15.83 -12.85
C TYR A 62 10.00 -16.16 -14.33
N ARG A 63 9.62 -17.38 -14.76
CA ARG A 63 9.70 -17.78 -16.17
C ARG A 63 8.79 -16.94 -17.06
N ARG A 64 7.60 -16.59 -16.58
CA ARG A 64 6.66 -15.71 -17.28
C ARG A 64 7.24 -14.31 -17.42
N ALA A 65 7.74 -13.72 -16.34
CA ALA A 65 8.36 -12.40 -16.35
C ALA A 65 9.56 -12.33 -17.32
N LEU A 66 10.41 -13.37 -17.35
CA LEU A 66 11.52 -13.45 -18.31
C LEU A 66 11.05 -13.53 -19.77
N LYS A 67 9.96 -14.26 -20.03
CA LYS A 67 9.38 -14.37 -21.37
C LYS A 67 8.80 -13.02 -21.81
N ASP A 68 8.05 -12.37 -20.93
CA ASP A 68 7.39 -11.09 -21.21
C ASP A 68 8.42 -9.97 -21.42
N TRP A 69 9.50 -9.96 -20.63
CA TRP A 69 10.64 -9.06 -20.83
C TRP A 69 11.33 -9.26 -22.19
N LYS A 70 11.58 -10.52 -22.60
CA LYS A 70 12.19 -10.84 -23.90
C LYS A 70 11.32 -10.43 -25.09
N VAL A 71 10.00 -10.42 -24.93
CA VAL A 71 9.03 -10.03 -25.96
C VAL A 71 8.76 -8.51 -25.93
N GLY A 72 9.30 -7.77 -24.95
CA GLY A 72 9.13 -6.32 -24.83
C GLY A 72 7.80 -5.91 -24.19
N HIS A 73 7.04 -6.86 -23.62
CA HIS A 73 5.81 -6.58 -22.89
C HIS A 73 6.12 -6.43 -21.40
N ILE A 74 6.38 -5.20 -20.95
CA ILE A 74 6.47 -4.90 -19.52
C ILE A 74 5.04 -4.70 -19.00
N SER A 75 4.36 -5.78 -18.63
CA SER A 75 3.11 -5.68 -17.88
C SER A 75 3.43 -5.73 -16.40
N SER A 76 3.39 -4.58 -15.73
CA SER A 76 3.54 -4.45 -14.27
C SER A 76 2.21 -4.67 -13.55
N LYS A 77 1.51 -5.76 -13.86
CA LYS A 77 0.44 -6.25 -12.98
C LYS A 77 1.01 -7.39 -12.16
N LEU A 78 1.63 -6.99 -11.06
CA LEU A 78 1.80 -7.82 -9.86
C LEU A 78 0.41 -8.14 -9.30
#